data_AF-A0A8T4ZJY1-F1
#
_entry.id   AF-A0A8T4ZJY1-F1
#
_cell.length_a   1.000
_cell.length_b   1.000
_cell.length_c   1.000
_cell.angle_alpha   90.00
_cell.angle_beta   90.00
_cell.angle_gamma   90.00
#
_symmetry.space_group_name_H-M   'P 1'
#
loop_
_entity.id
_entity.type
_entity.pdbx_description
1 polymer ?
#
loop_
_entity_poly.entity_id
_entity_poly.type
_entity_poly.pdbx_seq_one_letter_code
_entity_poly.pdbx_strand_id
1 'polypeptide(L)'
;MKFEIVVATSLLCLALFTVSPISRSSHKMLDAQSFLLSLYRPEIGLCVEYEGSNSVWITHDNLLAGYAMEQWNRTIADNITSTVKHLAVEYDLVCNSENVPIDTRAEILLGYNVHALNETGVRIVDPSYHGYALRNEEATNKAFEDWMNYADLVIYQALTELKKQDYTYADQLYDMAKQFWDGKGFNDKAARLHGYYDVYKLGLFYYLNRIMGKGHFEFEEVLVERTWSCQASNGGFLTEYYGNGSIPDGTKANCETTAIILLANMPETVAETYEDGDWWQDPKTLVITVEAAIIIALAVKCVFRRR
;
A
#
# COMPACT_ATOMS: atom_id res chain seq x y z
N MET A 1 -9.13 -54.29 -22.94
CA MET A 1 -8.01 -54.08 -21.99
C MET A 1 -6.94 -53.27 -22.71
N LYS A 2 -6.73 -52.00 -22.29
CA LYS A 2 -5.54 -51.14 -22.49
C LYS A 2 -5.21 -50.72 -23.94
N PHE A 3 -4.84 -49.49 -24.29
CA PHE A 3 -4.69 -48.17 -23.67
C PHE A 3 -4.51 -47.26 -24.89
N GLU A 4 -5.42 -46.32 -25.14
CA GLU A 4 -5.16 -45.20 -26.05
C GLU A 4 -5.59 -43.94 -25.29
N ILE A 5 -4.95 -42.80 -25.58
CA ILE A 5 -4.95 -41.51 -24.87
C ILE A 5 -3.75 -41.32 -23.95
N VAL A 6 -2.59 -41.05 -24.57
CA VAL A 6 -1.54 -40.11 -24.14
C VAL A 6 -0.88 -39.72 -25.46
N VAL A 7 -0.97 -38.50 -26.00
CA VAL A 7 -0.23 -37.29 -25.65
C VAL A 7 -0.85 -36.18 -26.54
N ALA A 8 -1.65 -35.27 -26.00
CA ALA A 8 -2.07 -34.04 -26.70
C ALA A 8 -2.51 -32.93 -25.74
N THR A 9 -1.89 -32.82 -24.56
CA THR A 9 -2.20 -31.79 -23.56
C THR A 9 -0.92 -31.25 -22.91
N SER A 10 0.09 -30.91 -23.73
CA SER A 10 1.34 -30.32 -23.22
C SER A 10 1.93 -29.22 -24.12
N LEU A 11 1.12 -28.61 -25.00
CA LEU A 11 1.57 -27.53 -25.88
C LEU A 11 0.63 -26.31 -25.88
N LEU A 12 -0.25 -26.20 -24.87
CA LEU A 12 -1.17 -25.06 -24.70
C LEU A 12 -1.03 -24.39 -23.31
N CYS A 13 0.17 -24.43 -22.73
CA CYS A 13 0.49 -23.66 -21.50
C CYS A 13 1.66 -22.68 -21.71
N LEU A 14 2.10 -22.43 -22.95
CA LEU A 14 3.27 -21.57 -23.22
C LEU A 14 2.93 -20.23 -23.89
N ALA A 15 1.67 -19.79 -23.86
CA ALA A 15 1.25 -18.56 -24.55
C ALA A 15 0.26 -17.69 -23.76
N LEU A 16 0.43 -17.59 -22.44
CA LEU A 16 -0.21 -16.56 -21.61
C LEU A 16 0.75 -16.04 -20.54
N PHE A 17 1.98 -15.71 -20.95
CA PHE A 17 2.65 -14.55 -20.37
C PHE A 17 2.43 -13.41 -21.34
N THR A 18 1.20 -12.90 -21.41
CA THR A 18 1.06 -11.49 -21.73
C THR A 18 1.76 -10.79 -20.58
N VAL A 19 3.00 -10.37 -20.83
CA VAL A 19 3.58 -9.23 -20.13
C VAL A 19 2.48 -8.19 -20.21
N SER A 20 1.81 -7.91 -19.08
CA SER A 20 0.87 -6.80 -19.00
C SER A 20 1.53 -5.63 -19.70
N PRO A 21 0.85 -4.89 -20.58
CA PRO A 21 1.44 -3.68 -21.12
C PRO A 21 1.92 -2.90 -19.91
N ILE A 22 3.22 -2.68 -19.83
CA ILE A 22 3.80 -1.77 -18.85
C ILE A 22 3.05 -0.48 -19.14
N SER A 23 2.07 -0.18 -18.30
CA SER A 23 1.41 1.12 -18.29
C SER A 23 2.54 2.11 -18.41
N ARG A 24 2.50 2.92 -19.47
CA ARG A 24 3.60 3.81 -19.81
C ARG A 24 3.70 4.78 -18.64
N SER A 25 4.62 4.48 -17.72
CA SER A 25 4.74 5.20 -16.47
C SER A 25 4.94 6.65 -16.82
N SER A 26 4.00 7.46 -16.36
CA SER A 26 3.92 8.86 -16.67
C SER A 26 5.10 9.60 -16.04
N HIS A 27 5.43 10.80 -16.52
CA HIS A 27 6.62 11.51 -16.03
C HIS A 27 6.56 11.75 -14.52
N LYS A 28 5.39 12.06 -13.95
CA LYS A 28 5.28 12.28 -12.50
C LYS A 28 5.46 10.99 -11.69
N MET A 29 4.99 9.86 -12.21
CA MET A 29 5.20 8.56 -11.58
C MET A 29 6.69 8.20 -11.55
N LEU A 30 7.40 8.41 -12.67
CA LEU A 30 8.84 8.21 -12.75
C LEU A 30 9.61 9.16 -11.81
N ASP A 31 9.14 10.40 -11.64
CA ASP A 31 9.74 11.35 -10.70
C ASP A 31 9.54 10.89 -9.23
N ALA A 32 8.37 10.37 -8.88
CA ALA A 32 8.11 9.80 -7.55
C ALA A 32 8.96 8.55 -7.26
N GLN A 33 9.14 7.67 -8.26
CA GLN A 33 10.05 6.54 -8.16
C GLN A 33 11.51 7.00 -7.96
N SER A 34 11.93 8.02 -8.71
CA SER A 34 13.27 8.61 -8.61
C SER A 34 13.50 9.26 -7.26
N PHE A 35 12.47 9.91 -6.70
CA PHE A 35 12.52 10.47 -5.36
C PHE A 35 12.80 9.41 -4.30
N LEU A 36 12.03 8.31 -4.26
CA LEU A 36 12.28 7.24 -3.27
C LEU A 36 13.69 6.64 -3.41
N LEU A 37 14.17 6.47 -4.65
CA LEU A 37 15.55 6.02 -4.90
C LEU A 37 16.58 7.02 -4.38
N SER A 38 16.31 8.32 -4.45
CA SER A 38 17.20 9.35 -3.91
C SER A 38 17.29 9.34 -2.38
N LEU A 39 16.28 8.82 -1.69
CA LEU A 39 16.29 8.68 -0.23
C LEU A 39 17.07 7.47 0.26
N TYR A 40 17.29 6.48 -0.60
CA TYR A 40 18.04 5.27 -0.27
C TYR A 40 19.51 5.58 0.07
N ARG A 41 20.02 4.93 1.11
CA ARG A 41 21.40 5.04 1.60
C ARG A 41 22.05 3.66 1.59
N PRO A 42 22.86 3.34 0.57
CA PRO A 42 23.49 2.03 0.45
C PRO A 42 24.31 1.62 1.68
N GLU A 43 24.87 2.58 2.41
CA GLU A 43 25.68 2.35 3.61
C GLU A 43 24.89 1.78 4.80
N ILE A 44 23.59 2.03 4.87
CA ILE A 44 22.68 1.48 5.89
C ILE A 44 21.61 0.57 5.30
N GLY A 45 21.51 0.46 3.97
CA GLY A 45 20.53 -0.35 3.27
C GLY A 45 19.07 0.10 3.46
N LEU A 46 18.83 1.36 3.81
CA LEU A 46 17.52 1.94 4.10
C LEU A 46 17.36 3.34 3.48
N CYS A 47 16.13 3.80 3.34
CA CYS A 47 15.75 5.16 3.01
C CYS A 47 15.68 6.06 4.26
N VAL A 48 16.14 7.31 4.13
CA VAL A 48 15.89 8.36 5.12
C VAL A 48 14.47 8.94 4.96
N GLU A 49 13.95 9.55 6.01
CA GLU A 49 12.57 10.08 6.06
C GLU A 49 12.27 11.11 4.95
N TYR A 50 13.19 12.04 4.73
CA TYR A 50 13.13 13.05 3.69
C TYR A 50 14.54 13.51 3.31
N GLU A 51 14.67 14.25 2.21
CA GLU A 51 15.97 14.73 1.73
C GLU A 51 16.67 15.62 2.78
N GLY A 52 17.88 15.20 3.18
CA GLY A 52 18.65 15.87 4.23
C GLY A 52 18.27 15.51 5.67
N SER A 53 17.32 14.58 5.88
CA SER A 53 17.03 14.02 7.19
C SER A 53 18.14 13.07 7.66
N ASN A 54 18.36 13.05 8.98
CA ASN A 54 19.15 12.02 9.64
C ASN A 54 18.25 10.94 10.29
N SER A 55 16.93 11.05 10.18
CA SER A 55 15.98 10.07 10.70
C SER A 55 15.75 8.94 9.70
N VAL A 56 15.72 7.72 10.20
CA VAL A 56 15.41 6.51 9.43
C VAL A 56 14.36 5.71 10.19
N TRP A 57 13.17 5.55 9.61
CA TRP A 57 12.08 4.77 10.21
C TRP A 57 12.07 3.36 9.64
N ILE A 58 12.22 2.35 10.51
CA ILE A 58 12.33 0.94 10.09
C ILE A 58 11.04 0.43 9.48
N THR A 59 9.89 0.66 10.13
CA THR A 59 8.58 0.19 9.66
C THR A 59 7.98 1.11 8.61
N HIS A 60 7.32 2.21 9.00
CA HIS A 60 6.52 3.04 8.11
C HIS A 60 7.24 3.42 6.81
N ASP A 61 8.39 4.10 6.87
CA ASP A 61 9.09 4.52 5.65
C ASP A 61 9.63 3.33 4.86
N ASN A 62 10.43 2.48 5.50
CA ASN A 62 11.26 1.51 4.79
C ASN A 62 10.50 0.25 4.38
N LEU A 63 9.55 -0.21 5.19
CA LEU A 63 8.72 -1.33 4.81
C LEU A 63 7.82 -0.98 3.63
N LEU A 64 7.22 0.22 3.63
CA LEU A 64 6.40 0.70 2.51
C LEU A 64 7.25 1.01 1.26
N ALA A 65 8.40 1.68 1.42
CA ALA A 65 9.28 1.99 0.29
C ALA A 65 9.85 0.72 -0.36
N GLY A 66 10.28 -0.26 0.45
CA GLY A 66 10.73 -1.55 -0.04
C GLY A 66 9.66 -2.24 -0.89
N TYR A 67 8.43 -2.31 -0.36
CA TYR A 67 7.32 -2.95 -1.07
C TYR A 67 6.89 -2.19 -2.34
N ALA A 68 6.89 -0.85 -2.28
CA ALA A 68 6.63 -0.03 -3.46
C ALA A 68 7.65 -0.35 -4.57
N MET A 69 8.94 -0.34 -4.24
CA MET A 69 10.04 -0.56 -5.20
C MET A 69 10.09 -1.94 -5.83
N GLU A 70 9.41 -2.97 -5.30
CA GLU A 70 9.44 -4.34 -5.85
C GLU A 70 9.09 -4.39 -7.35
N GLN A 71 8.24 -3.46 -7.82
CA GLN A 71 7.73 -3.44 -9.18
C GLN A 71 8.75 -2.92 -10.20
N TRP A 72 9.70 -2.06 -9.81
CA TRP A 72 10.63 -1.41 -10.74
C TRP A 72 12.11 -1.46 -10.32
N ASN A 73 12.42 -1.77 -9.05
CA ASN A 73 13.78 -1.91 -8.56
C ASN A 73 13.89 -2.98 -7.47
N ARG A 74 13.72 -4.24 -7.90
CA ARG A 74 13.76 -5.40 -7.00
C ARG A 74 15.06 -5.52 -6.20
N THR A 75 16.21 -5.15 -6.76
CA THR A 75 17.48 -5.24 -6.04
C THR A 75 17.52 -4.36 -4.79
N ILE A 76 17.04 -3.11 -4.88
CA ILE A 76 16.97 -2.22 -3.71
C ILE A 76 15.85 -2.66 -2.78
N ALA A 77 14.68 -3.05 -3.30
CA ALA A 77 13.57 -3.57 -2.51
C ALA A 77 13.97 -4.78 -1.65
N ASP A 78 14.67 -5.75 -2.24
CA ASP A 78 15.16 -6.96 -1.56
C ASP A 78 16.18 -6.59 -0.48
N ASN A 79 17.04 -5.60 -0.74
CA ASN A 79 18.01 -5.14 0.25
C ASN A 79 17.35 -4.44 1.44
N ILE A 80 16.42 -3.51 1.18
CA ILE A 80 15.63 -2.85 2.24
C ILE A 80 14.91 -3.90 3.09
N THR A 81 14.21 -4.83 2.46
CA THR A 81 13.46 -5.90 3.14
C THR A 81 14.39 -6.76 4.01
N SER A 82 15.55 -7.14 3.48
CA SER A 82 16.54 -7.94 4.21
C SER A 82 17.12 -7.18 5.40
N THR A 83 17.44 -5.89 5.22
CA THR A 83 17.95 -5.02 6.29
C THR A 83 16.90 -4.80 7.37
N VAL A 84 15.64 -4.51 7.02
CA VAL A 84 14.55 -4.37 7.99
C VAL A 84 14.41 -5.63 8.85
N LYS A 85 14.40 -6.81 8.23
CA LYS A 85 14.33 -8.10 8.96
C LYS A 85 15.56 -8.35 9.83
N HIS A 86 16.75 -7.95 9.36
CA HIS A 86 17.98 -8.07 10.14
C HIS A 86 17.94 -7.20 11.39
N LEU A 87 17.60 -5.91 11.24
CA LEU A 87 17.49 -4.96 12.34
C LEU A 87 16.41 -5.38 13.34
N ALA A 88 15.30 -5.94 12.85
CA ALA A 88 14.24 -6.45 13.69
C ALA A 88 14.74 -7.55 14.66
N VAL A 89 15.60 -8.45 14.17
CA VAL A 89 16.25 -9.47 15.00
C VAL A 89 17.34 -8.88 15.90
N GLU A 90 18.18 -8.00 15.35
CA GLU A 90 19.31 -7.39 16.08
C GLU A 90 18.84 -6.58 17.30
N TYR A 91 17.75 -5.83 17.15
CA TYR A 91 17.24 -4.91 18.16
C TYR A 91 16.00 -5.42 18.93
N ASP A 92 15.64 -6.70 18.73
CA ASP A 92 14.48 -7.33 19.38
C ASP A 92 13.20 -6.49 19.19
N LEU A 93 12.87 -6.18 17.93
CA LEU A 93 11.65 -5.47 17.58
C LEU A 93 10.46 -6.44 17.58
N VAL A 94 9.29 -5.92 17.94
CA VAL A 94 8.05 -6.69 17.84
C VAL A 94 7.75 -7.00 16.38
N CYS A 95 7.64 -8.28 16.04
CA CYS A 95 7.46 -8.77 14.67
C CYS A 95 6.25 -9.68 14.51
N ASN A 96 5.79 -9.82 13.26
CA ASN A 96 4.92 -10.90 12.86
C ASN A 96 5.69 -12.24 12.70
N SER A 97 4.99 -13.31 12.30
CA SER A 97 5.59 -14.64 12.10
C SER A 97 6.63 -14.74 10.98
N GLU A 98 6.78 -13.70 10.15
CA GLU A 98 7.77 -13.64 9.07
C GLU A 98 8.98 -12.74 9.42
N ASN A 99 9.12 -12.38 10.70
CA ASN A 99 10.13 -11.46 11.22
C ASN A 99 10.08 -10.05 10.59
N VAL A 100 8.90 -9.63 10.14
CA VAL A 100 8.66 -8.25 9.72
C VAL A 100 8.20 -7.46 10.94
N PRO A 101 8.85 -6.33 11.29
CA PRO A 101 8.44 -5.51 12.42
C PRO A 101 7.04 -4.92 12.17
N ILE A 102 6.24 -4.81 13.24
CA ILE A 102 4.83 -4.42 13.16
C ILE A 102 4.51 -3.17 13.96
N ASP A 103 3.74 -2.26 13.35
CA ASP A 103 3.18 -1.05 13.97
C ASP A 103 1.64 -1.01 13.92
N THR A 104 0.98 -2.07 13.44
CA THR A 104 -0.47 -2.17 13.22
C THR A 104 -0.99 -1.24 12.13
N ARG A 105 -0.13 -0.76 11.23
CA ARG A 105 -0.46 0.15 10.13
C ARG A 105 0.20 -0.29 8.84
N ALA A 106 1.52 -0.12 8.70
CA ALA A 106 2.24 -0.37 7.45
C ALA A 106 1.94 -1.76 6.90
N GLU A 107 1.90 -2.77 7.77
CA GLU A 107 1.72 -4.15 7.40
C GLU A 107 0.33 -4.46 6.82
N ILE A 108 -0.69 -3.63 7.11
CA ILE A 108 -2.04 -3.76 6.56
C ILE A 108 -2.01 -3.53 5.05
N LEU A 109 -1.23 -2.54 4.58
CA LEU A 109 -1.07 -2.23 3.15
C LEU A 109 -0.34 -3.33 2.38
N LEU A 110 0.46 -4.12 3.09
CA LEU A 110 1.21 -5.26 2.54
C LEU A 110 0.36 -6.53 2.58
N GLY A 111 -0.84 -6.46 3.14
CA GLY A 111 -1.74 -7.58 3.27
C GLY A 111 -1.36 -8.54 4.40
N TYR A 112 -0.67 -8.09 5.45
CA TYR A 112 -0.44 -8.90 6.67
C TYR A 112 -1.68 -8.92 7.58
N ASN A 113 -1.72 -9.89 8.51
CA ASN A 113 -2.84 -10.02 9.46
C ASN A 113 -2.60 -9.07 10.63
N VAL A 114 -3.50 -8.11 10.82
CA VAL A 114 -3.54 -7.26 12.02
C VAL A 114 -4.82 -7.56 12.78
N HIS A 115 -4.68 -7.90 14.06
CA HIS A 115 -5.81 -8.31 14.89
C HIS A 115 -6.59 -7.12 15.46
N ALA A 116 -5.88 -6.03 15.78
CA ALA A 116 -6.46 -4.80 16.33
C ALA A 116 -5.59 -3.60 15.94
N LEU A 117 -6.23 -2.45 15.76
CA LEU A 117 -5.55 -1.16 15.65
C LEU A 117 -5.14 -0.73 17.07
N ASN A 118 -3.87 -0.93 17.41
CA ASN A 118 -3.37 -0.55 18.72
C ASN A 118 -2.85 0.91 18.71
N GLU A 119 -2.71 1.48 19.91
CA GLU A 119 -1.91 2.67 20.13
C GLU A 119 -0.45 2.35 19.78
N THR A 120 0.24 3.31 19.19
CA THR A 120 1.64 3.19 18.81
C THR A 120 2.52 4.09 19.65
N GLY A 121 3.80 3.72 19.77
CA GLY A 121 4.83 4.51 20.42
C GLY A 121 6.09 4.57 19.59
N VAL A 122 6.83 5.67 19.71
CA VAL A 122 8.13 5.82 19.03
C VAL A 122 9.24 5.26 19.92
N ARG A 123 10.03 4.34 19.35
CA ARG A 123 11.27 3.84 19.94
C ARG A 123 12.46 4.40 19.15
N ILE A 124 13.40 5.03 19.84
CA ILE A 124 14.73 5.29 19.29
C ILE A 124 15.51 3.98 19.43
N VAL A 125 15.78 3.33 18.31
CA VAL A 125 16.44 2.02 18.27
C VAL A 125 17.94 2.19 18.45
N ASP A 126 18.54 3.08 17.65
CA ASP A 126 19.93 3.50 17.77
C ASP A 126 20.03 4.99 17.38
N PRO A 127 20.49 5.88 18.27
CA PRO A 127 20.57 7.31 17.97
C PRO A 127 21.67 7.70 16.95
N SER A 128 22.57 6.78 16.57
CA SER A 128 23.73 7.09 15.72
C SER A 128 24.16 5.90 14.82
N TYR A 129 23.22 5.07 14.36
CA TYR A 129 23.46 3.97 13.43
C TYR A 129 24.08 4.49 12.12
N HIS A 130 25.39 4.32 11.96
CA HIS A 130 26.17 4.90 10.85
C HIS A 130 25.98 6.42 10.68
N GLY A 131 25.71 7.14 11.78
CA GLY A 131 25.44 8.58 11.76
C GLY A 131 23.98 8.97 11.56
N TYR A 132 23.08 8.00 11.43
CA TYR A 132 21.62 8.20 11.34
C TYR A 132 20.93 7.82 12.66
N ALA A 133 19.84 8.51 12.99
CA ALA A 133 18.97 8.15 14.09
C ALA A 133 17.94 7.12 13.61
N LEU A 134 18.18 5.86 13.97
CA LEU A 134 17.31 4.74 13.68
C LEU A 134 16.13 4.72 14.64
N ARG A 135 14.93 4.72 14.09
CA ARG A 135 13.66 4.80 14.83
C ARG A 135 12.71 3.70 14.38
N ASN A 136 11.84 3.30 15.29
CA ASN A 136 10.76 2.39 14.98
C ASN A 136 9.47 2.90 15.61
N GLU A 137 8.36 2.75 14.90
CA GLU A 137 7.05 2.84 15.50
C GLU A 137 6.64 1.45 15.95
N GLU A 138 6.20 1.32 17.19
CA GLU A 138 5.87 0.03 17.79
C GLU A 138 4.44 0.05 18.30
N ALA A 139 3.67 -0.95 17.91
CA ALA A 139 2.35 -1.16 18.49
C ALA A 139 2.47 -1.52 19.97
N THR A 140 1.72 -0.82 20.80
CA THR A 140 1.53 -1.16 22.21
C THR A 140 0.51 -2.30 22.34
N ASN A 141 0.32 -2.79 23.57
CA ASN A 141 -0.73 -3.78 23.87
C ASN A 141 -2.12 -3.16 24.10
N LYS A 142 -2.28 -1.85 23.88
CA LYS A 142 -3.55 -1.14 24.13
C LYS A 142 -4.24 -0.84 22.81
N ALA A 143 -5.50 -1.26 22.68
CA ALA A 143 -6.33 -0.91 21.54
C ALA A 143 -6.55 0.62 21.49
N PHE A 144 -6.48 1.20 20.29
CA PHE A 144 -6.75 2.61 20.09
C PHE A 144 -8.26 2.83 20.04
N GLU A 145 -8.90 3.17 21.16
CA GLU A 145 -10.37 3.18 21.27
C GLU A 145 -11.07 4.18 20.34
N ASP A 146 -10.40 5.29 20.01
CA ASP A 146 -10.98 6.42 19.27
C ASP A 146 -10.72 6.34 17.75
N TRP A 147 -10.39 5.14 17.24
CA TRP A 147 -9.89 4.98 15.86
C TRP A 147 -10.93 5.41 14.81
N MET A 148 -12.22 5.27 15.12
CA MET A 148 -13.32 5.66 14.24
C MET A 148 -13.40 7.17 13.95
N ASN A 149 -12.61 8.00 14.64
CA ASN A 149 -12.55 9.45 14.41
C ASN A 149 -11.40 9.89 13.48
N TYR A 150 -10.64 8.94 12.93
CA TYR A 150 -9.47 9.16 12.08
C TYR A 150 -9.66 8.42 10.75
N ALA A 151 -9.55 9.12 9.62
CA ALA A 151 -9.93 8.56 8.32
C ALA A 151 -8.99 7.44 7.88
N ASP A 152 -7.69 7.60 8.10
CA ASP A 152 -6.68 6.58 7.85
C ASP A 152 -6.93 5.32 8.68
N LEU A 153 -7.26 5.46 9.97
CA LEU A 153 -7.55 4.31 10.82
C LEU A 153 -8.82 3.56 10.37
N VAL A 154 -9.84 4.29 9.93
CA VAL A 154 -11.03 3.67 9.32
C VAL A 154 -10.67 2.93 8.03
N ILE A 155 -9.80 3.50 7.19
CA ILE A 155 -9.31 2.85 5.96
C ILE A 155 -8.52 1.57 6.28
N TYR A 156 -7.60 1.62 7.25
CA TYR A 156 -6.85 0.45 7.72
C TYR A 156 -7.77 -0.64 8.28
N GLN A 157 -8.80 -0.27 9.03
CA GLN A 157 -9.80 -1.23 9.50
C GLN A 157 -10.54 -1.86 8.33
N ALA A 158 -10.97 -1.08 7.32
CA ALA A 158 -11.66 -1.62 6.15
C ALA A 158 -10.80 -2.67 5.42
N LEU A 159 -9.51 -2.39 5.20
CA LEU A 159 -8.56 -3.34 4.61
C LEU A 159 -8.42 -4.62 5.46
N THR A 160 -8.39 -4.47 6.78
CA THR A 160 -8.35 -5.61 7.72
C THR A 160 -9.60 -6.48 7.60
N GLU A 161 -10.78 -5.88 7.50
CA GLU A 161 -12.05 -6.61 7.35
C GLU A 161 -12.18 -7.29 5.98
N LEU A 162 -11.67 -6.69 4.91
CA LEU A 162 -11.56 -7.34 3.61
C LEU A 162 -10.75 -8.64 3.70
N LYS A 163 -9.64 -8.61 4.45
CA LYS A 163 -8.80 -9.79 4.63
C LYS A 163 -9.50 -10.88 5.46
N LYS A 164 -10.33 -10.49 6.42
CA LYS A 164 -11.20 -11.39 7.19
C LYS A 164 -12.41 -11.90 6.38
N GLN A 165 -12.58 -11.42 5.16
CA GLN A 165 -13.73 -11.71 4.29
C GLN A 165 -15.06 -11.19 4.86
N ASP A 166 -15.02 -10.20 5.77
CA ASP A 166 -16.20 -9.46 6.20
C ASP A 166 -16.43 -8.26 5.27
N TYR A 167 -16.88 -8.57 4.05
CA TYR A 167 -17.12 -7.57 3.02
C TYR A 167 -18.24 -6.59 3.39
N THR A 168 -19.21 -7.03 4.20
CA THR A 168 -20.30 -6.16 4.65
C THR A 168 -19.77 -5.08 5.58
N TYR A 169 -18.93 -5.44 6.54
CA TYR A 169 -18.36 -4.45 7.45
C TYR A 169 -17.29 -3.59 6.76
N ALA A 170 -16.49 -4.16 5.86
CA ALA A 170 -15.56 -3.40 5.02
C ALA A 170 -16.29 -2.32 4.20
N ASP A 171 -17.46 -2.62 3.63
CA ASP A 171 -18.28 -1.65 2.90
C ASP A 171 -18.80 -0.53 3.80
N GLN A 172 -19.24 -0.85 5.02
CA GLN A 172 -19.65 0.16 6.01
C GLN A 172 -18.50 1.10 6.38
N LEU A 173 -17.29 0.57 6.53
CA LEU A 173 -16.10 1.35 6.84
C LEU A 173 -15.64 2.21 5.66
N TYR A 174 -15.76 1.69 4.43
CA TYR A 174 -15.54 2.48 3.21
C TYR A 174 -16.49 3.68 3.14
N ASP A 175 -17.78 3.48 3.39
CA ASP A 175 -18.77 4.56 3.42
C ASP A 175 -18.52 5.53 4.59
N MET A 176 -18.03 5.04 5.74
CA MET A 176 -17.58 5.89 6.85
C MET A 176 -16.37 6.74 6.46
N ALA A 177 -15.38 6.18 5.78
CA ALA A 177 -14.21 6.92 5.32
C ALA A 177 -14.61 8.06 4.35
N LYS A 178 -15.58 7.80 3.45
CA LYS A 178 -16.14 8.83 2.57
C LYS A 178 -16.79 9.99 3.32
N GLN A 179 -17.40 9.75 4.48
CA GLN A 179 -18.05 10.81 5.26
C GLN A 179 -17.06 11.84 5.84
N PHE A 180 -15.76 11.50 5.93
CA PHE A 180 -14.74 12.49 6.29
C PHE A 180 -14.40 13.44 5.16
N TRP A 181 -14.74 13.12 3.90
CA TRP A 181 -14.48 14.01 2.79
C TRP A 181 -15.36 15.26 2.86
N ASP A 182 -14.74 16.44 2.98
CA ASP A 182 -15.47 17.71 3.10
C ASP A 182 -15.41 18.57 1.82
N GLY A 183 -15.00 17.97 0.70
CA GLY A 183 -14.74 18.66 -0.56
C GLY A 183 -13.31 19.17 -0.73
N LYS A 184 -12.47 19.12 0.31
CA LYS A 184 -11.07 19.59 0.27
C LYS A 184 -10.09 18.48 0.66
N GLY A 185 -10.49 17.62 1.58
CA GLY A 185 -9.71 16.48 2.05
C GLY A 185 -10.48 15.66 3.09
N PHE A 186 -9.80 14.72 3.73
CA PHE A 186 -10.35 13.96 4.84
C PHE A 186 -10.32 14.79 6.14
N ASN A 187 -11.43 15.46 6.43
CA ASN A 187 -11.62 16.34 7.58
C ASN A 187 -11.92 15.55 8.87
N ASP A 188 -11.03 14.63 9.21
CA ASP A 188 -11.11 13.81 10.41
C ASP A 188 -10.67 14.57 11.68
N LYS A 189 -10.57 13.88 12.81
CA LYS A 189 -10.19 14.53 14.08
C LYS A 189 -8.81 15.18 14.03
N ALA A 190 -7.83 14.60 13.33
CA ALA A 190 -6.50 15.18 13.20
C ALA A 190 -6.54 16.46 12.35
N ALA A 191 -7.21 16.42 11.20
CA ALA A 191 -7.32 17.58 10.32
C ALA A 191 -8.02 18.76 11.02
N ARG A 192 -9.09 18.50 11.78
CA ARG A 192 -9.80 19.52 12.58
C ARG A 192 -8.93 20.12 13.68
N LEU A 193 -8.04 19.33 14.27
CA LEU A 193 -7.14 19.80 15.33
C LEU A 193 -6.01 20.68 14.78
N HIS A 194 -5.43 20.28 13.65
CA HIS A 194 -4.23 20.91 13.11
C HIS A 194 -4.51 22.01 12.07
N GLY A 195 -5.68 21.97 11.41
CA GLY A 195 -6.09 22.96 10.42
C GLY A 195 -5.54 22.72 9.00
N TYR A 196 -4.94 21.57 8.76
CA TYR A 196 -4.47 21.09 7.45
C TYR A 196 -4.86 19.62 7.25
N TYR A 197 -4.78 19.13 6.02
CA TYR A 197 -5.10 17.76 5.63
C TYR A 197 -3.81 17.00 5.30
N ASP A 198 -3.79 15.71 5.63
CA ASP A 198 -2.65 14.84 5.33
C ASP A 198 -2.78 14.23 3.93
N VAL A 199 -1.73 14.34 3.12
CA VAL A 199 -1.71 13.89 1.72
C VAL A 199 -1.78 12.37 1.62
N TYR A 200 -1.13 11.64 2.54
CA TYR A 200 -1.10 10.18 2.51
C TYR A 200 -2.52 9.56 2.61
N LYS A 201 -3.48 10.25 3.27
CA LYS A 201 -4.87 9.80 3.37
C LYS A 201 -5.57 9.76 2.01
N LEU A 202 -5.18 10.63 1.08
CA LEU A 202 -5.68 10.61 -0.31
C LEU A 202 -5.24 9.32 -1.02
N GLY A 203 -3.94 9.00 -0.92
CA GLY A 203 -3.38 7.76 -1.44
C GLY A 203 -4.01 6.51 -0.80
N LEU A 204 -4.16 6.49 0.53
CA LEU A 204 -4.79 5.39 1.27
C LEU A 204 -6.23 5.13 0.82
N PHE A 205 -7.05 6.17 0.68
CA PHE A 205 -8.44 5.98 0.26
C PHE A 205 -8.52 5.45 -1.18
N TYR A 206 -7.69 5.99 -2.08
CA TYR A 206 -7.63 5.49 -3.47
C TYR A 206 -7.17 4.03 -3.52
N TYR A 207 -6.17 3.67 -2.72
CA TYR A 207 -5.72 2.29 -2.55
C TYR A 207 -6.87 1.39 -2.11
N LEU A 208 -7.60 1.74 -1.04
CA LEU A 208 -8.76 0.98 -0.57
C LEU A 208 -9.82 0.83 -1.66
N ASN A 209 -10.20 1.92 -2.32
CA ASN A 209 -11.19 1.92 -3.41
C ASN A 209 -10.82 0.92 -4.52
N ARG A 210 -9.54 0.92 -4.91
CA ARG A 210 -8.99 0.01 -5.92
C ARG A 210 -9.02 -1.45 -5.45
N ILE A 211 -8.54 -1.74 -4.23
CA ILE A 211 -8.54 -3.09 -3.67
C ILE A 211 -9.97 -3.65 -3.52
N MET A 212 -10.95 -2.80 -3.21
CA MET A 212 -12.36 -3.19 -3.12
C MET A 212 -13.06 -3.31 -4.47
N GLY A 213 -12.43 -2.89 -5.58
CA GLY A 213 -13.04 -2.92 -6.92
C GLY A 213 -14.27 -2.02 -7.05
N LYS A 214 -14.35 -0.91 -6.28
CA LYS A 214 -15.52 -0.02 -6.25
C LYS A 214 -15.64 0.86 -7.50
N GLY A 215 -14.53 1.08 -8.21
CA GLY A 215 -14.50 1.95 -9.39
C GLY A 215 -14.63 3.41 -9.04
N HIS A 216 -15.31 4.17 -9.91
CA HIS A 216 -15.47 5.60 -9.73
C HIS A 216 -16.25 5.95 -8.47
N PHE A 217 -15.83 7.03 -7.83
CA PHE A 217 -16.50 7.63 -6.67
C PHE A 217 -16.65 9.14 -6.84
N GLU A 218 -17.62 9.73 -6.15
CA GLU A 218 -18.12 11.10 -6.35
C GLU A 218 -17.03 12.19 -6.38
N PHE A 219 -15.97 12.02 -5.60
CA PHE A 219 -14.89 12.99 -5.45
C PHE A 219 -13.55 12.51 -6.00
N GLU A 220 -13.54 11.50 -6.88
CA GLU A 220 -12.30 10.92 -7.42
C GLU A 220 -11.45 11.94 -8.17
N GLU A 221 -12.05 12.74 -9.04
CA GLU A 221 -11.32 13.76 -9.81
C GLU A 221 -10.61 14.76 -8.92
N VAL A 222 -11.32 15.28 -7.91
CA VAL A 222 -10.76 16.25 -6.96
C VAL A 222 -9.69 15.61 -6.09
N LEU A 223 -9.85 14.35 -5.67
CA LEU A 223 -8.86 13.61 -4.89
C LEU A 223 -7.58 13.39 -5.71
N VAL A 224 -7.70 12.94 -6.97
CA VAL A 224 -6.57 12.70 -7.86
C VAL A 224 -5.84 14.00 -8.15
N GLU A 225 -6.55 15.05 -8.58
CA GLU A 225 -5.97 16.37 -8.85
C GLU A 225 -5.24 16.90 -7.61
N ARG A 226 -5.87 16.81 -6.43
CA ARG A 226 -5.28 17.26 -5.17
C ARG A 226 -4.01 16.50 -4.85
N THR A 227 -4.02 15.17 -4.97
CA THR A 227 -2.85 14.33 -4.70
C THR A 227 -1.67 14.77 -5.57
N TRP A 228 -1.87 14.86 -6.88
CA TRP A 228 -0.80 15.26 -7.81
C TRP A 228 -0.38 16.72 -7.73
N SER A 229 -1.22 17.60 -7.19
CA SER A 229 -0.82 18.99 -6.87
C SER A 229 0.13 19.07 -5.67
N CYS A 230 0.19 18.03 -4.84
CA CYS A 230 1.09 17.93 -3.69
C CYS A 230 2.45 17.31 -4.02
N GLN A 231 2.71 16.97 -5.29
CA GLN A 231 4.03 16.50 -5.71
C GLN A 231 5.01 17.67 -5.77
N ALA A 232 6.11 17.55 -5.04
CA ALA A 232 7.19 18.53 -5.00
C ALA A 232 8.07 18.47 -6.24
N SER A 233 8.88 19.50 -6.45
CA SER A 233 9.80 19.59 -7.60
C SER A 233 10.91 18.54 -7.61
N ASN A 234 11.17 17.87 -6.48
CA ASN A 234 12.10 16.73 -6.40
C ASN A 234 11.42 15.37 -6.64
N GLY A 235 10.14 15.37 -7.02
CA GLY A 235 9.36 14.18 -7.38
C GLY A 235 8.61 13.53 -6.22
N GLY A 236 8.99 13.79 -4.97
CA GLY A 236 8.30 13.24 -3.80
C GLY A 236 7.00 13.97 -3.48
N PHE A 237 6.16 13.37 -2.64
CA PHE A 237 4.90 13.98 -2.20
C PHE A 237 5.04 14.63 -0.84
N LEU A 238 4.61 15.89 -0.77
CA LEU A 238 4.49 16.68 0.45
C LEU A 238 3.52 16.02 1.44
N THR A 239 3.74 16.20 2.74
CA THR A 239 2.96 15.52 3.79
C THR A 239 1.60 16.17 4.05
N GLU A 240 1.49 17.50 3.94
CA GLU A 240 0.24 18.22 4.25
C GLU A 240 -0.11 19.34 3.27
N TYR A 241 -1.39 19.77 3.31
CA TYR A 241 -1.90 20.93 2.60
C TYR A 241 -3.06 21.61 3.34
N TYR A 242 -3.24 22.91 3.17
CA TYR A 242 -4.40 23.65 3.67
C TYR A 242 -5.64 23.45 2.80
N GLY A 243 -6.84 23.71 3.34
CA GLY A 243 -8.09 23.56 2.59
C GLY A 243 -8.22 24.36 1.29
N ASN A 244 -7.41 25.42 1.11
CA ASN A 244 -7.32 26.17 -0.15
C ASN A 244 -6.29 25.60 -1.15
N GLY A 245 -5.58 24.54 -0.80
CA GLY A 245 -4.52 23.91 -1.60
C GLY A 245 -3.12 24.48 -1.42
N SER A 246 -2.95 25.56 -0.64
CA SER A 246 -1.61 26.04 -0.29
C SER A 246 -0.91 25.09 0.68
N ILE A 247 0.41 25.05 0.63
CA ILE A 247 1.25 24.16 1.43
C ILE A 247 1.73 24.91 2.69
N PRO A 248 1.63 24.31 3.90
CA PRO A 248 2.22 24.88 5.10
C PRO A 248 3.72 25.11 4.99
N ASP A 249 4.22 26.18 5.62
CA ASP A 249 5.64 26.49 5.62
C ASP A 249 6.44 25.36 6.29
N GLY A 250 7.47 24.88 5.59
CA GLY A 250 8.37 23.86 6.10
C GLY A 250 7.94 22.42 5.82
N THR A 251 6.75 22.18 5.25
CA THR A 251 6.32 20.85 4.79
C THR A 251 7.35 20.28 3.81
N LYS A 252 7.67 18.99 3.98
CA LYS A 252 8.66 18.26 3.18
C LYS A 252 7.99 17.12 2.44
N ALA A 253 8.55 16.78 1.28
CA ALA A 253 8.25 15.50 0.68
C ALA A 253 8.93 14.40 1.48
N ASN A 254 8.20 13.33 1.83
CA ASN A 254 8.74 12.25 2.66
C ASN A 254 8.58 10.86 2.00
N CYS A 255 9.30 9.89 2.58
CA CYS A 255 9.37 8.52 2.12
C CYS A 255 8.02 7.82 2.20
N GLU A 256 7.40 7.79 3.38
CA GLU A 256 6.08 7.17 3.61
C GLU A 256 4.99 7.66 2.66
N THR A 257 4.74 8.98 2.59
CA THR A 257 3.65 9.53 1.75
C THR A 257 3.86 9.18 0.29
N THR A 258 5.10 9.29 -0.19
CA THR A 258 5.43 8.93 -1.56
C THR A 258 5.23 7.43 -1.81
N ALA A 259 5.67 6.57 -0.89
CA ALA A 259 5.49 5.13 -1.00
C ALA A 259 4.00 4.73 -1.03
N ILE A 260 3.17 5.31 -0.16
CA ILE A 260 1.72 5.06 -0.13
C ILE A 260 1.07 5.44 -1.46
N ILE A 261 1.43 6.59 -2.05
CA ILE A 261 0.84 7.03 -3.33
C ILE A 261 1.29 6.12 -4.49
N LEU A 262 2.56 5.69 -4.51
CA LEU A 262 3.04 4.72 -5.48
C LEU A 262 2.31 3.36 -5.32
N LEU A 263 2.09 2.91 -4.09
CA LEU A 263 1.32 1.70 -3.80
C LEU A 263 -0.15 1.83 -4.22
N ALA A 264 -0.74 3.02 -4.08
CA ALA A 264 -2.10 3.31 -4.54
C ALA A 264 -2.24 3.11 -6.05
N ASN A 265 -1.15 3.30 -6.81
CA ASN A 265 -1.12 3.24 -8.27
C ASN A 265 -2.21 4.14 -8.88
N MET A 266 -2.28 5.37 -8.37
CA MET A 266 -3.25 6.38 -8.79
C MET A 266 -2.90 6.90 -10.20
N PRO A 267 -3.88 7.09 -11.09
CA PRO A 267 -3.67 7.71 -12.41
C PRO A 267 -3.30 9.19 -12.27
N GLU A 268 -2.62 9.80 -13.24
CA GLU A 268 -2.34 11.25 -13.19
C GLU A 268 -3.60 12.09 -13.43
N THR A 269 -4.51 11.55 -14.24
CA THR A 269 -5.84 12.14 -14.46
C THR A 269 -6.89 11.04 -14.50
N VAL A 270 -8.12 11.34 -14.06
CA VAL A 270 -9.21 10.35 -14.15
C VAL A 270 -9.48 9.97 -15.61
N ALA A 271 -9.23 10.87 -16.56
CA ALA A 271 -9.35 10.60 -18.00
C ALA A 271 -8.53 9.36 -18.46
N GLU A 272 -7.33 9.16 -17.89
CA GLU A 272 -6.45 8.02 -18.23
C GLU A 272 -7.05 6.66 -17.84
N THR A 273 -7.92 6.62 -16.82
CA THR A 273 -8.56 5.36 -16.38
C THR A 273 -9.65 4.86 -17.32
N TYR A 274 -10.19 5.73 -18.18
CA TYR A 274 -11.32 5.38 -19.05
C TYR A 274 -10.90 4.79 -20.41
N GLU A 275 -9.64 4.96 -20.82
CA GLU A 275 -9.15 4.40 -22.09
C GLU A 275 -8.71 2.93 -21.96
N ASP A 276 -8.31 2.48 -20.76
CA ASP A 276 -7.92 1.10 -20.46
C ASP A 276 -9.02 0.35 -19.68
N GLY A 277 -10.12 0.04 -20.36
CA GLY A 277 -11.22 -0.76 -19.81
C GLY A 277 -10.83 -2.22 -19.57
N ASP A 278 -10.10 -2.54 -18.48
CA ASP A 278 -9.97 -3.92 -17.96
C ASP A 278 -9.29 -4.03 -16.57
N TRP A 279 -9.68 -3.19 -15.61
CA TRP A 279 -9.07 -3.08 -14.27
C TRP A 279 -9.41 -4.25 -13.31
N TRP A 280 -10.18 -5.24 -13.75
CA TRP A 280 -10.47 -6.49 -13.01
C TRP A 280 -9.42 -7.58 -13.20
N GLN A 281 -8.45 -7.41 -14.12
CA GLN A 281 -7.41 -8.41 -14.35
C GLN A 281 -6.22 -8.23 -13.39
N ASP A 282 -6.45 -8.35 -12.09
CA ASP A 282 -5.38 -8.79 -11.18
C ASP A 282 -5.20 -10.31 -11.38
N PRO A 283 -4.05 -10.79 -11.87
CA PRO A 283 -3.80 -12.21 -12.09
C PRO A 283 -3.99 -13.06 -10.82
N LYS A 284 -3.82 -12.48 -9.62
CA LYS A 284 -3.95 -13.22 -8.35
C LYS A 284 -5.40 -13.60 -8.04
N THR A 285 -6.38 -12.81 -8.47
CA THR A 285 -7.81 -13.09 -8.27
C THR A 285 -8.35 -14.06 -9.33
N LEU A 286 -7.78 -14.03 -10.54
CA LEU A 286 -8.13 -14.94 -11.63
C LEU A 286 -7.65 -16.38 -11.36
N VAL A 287 -6.50 -16.57 -10.72
CA VAL A 287 -5.99 -17.90 -10.37
C VAL A 287 -6.93 -18.64 -9.43
N ILE A 288 -7.54 -17.95 -8.45
CA ILE A 288 -8.47 -18.57 -7.49
C ILE A 288 -9.77 -19.03 -8.18
N THR A 289 -10.27 -18.27 -9.15
CA THR A 289 -11.53 -18.61 -9.85
C THR A 289 -11.35 -19.76 -10.84
N VAL A 290 -10.20 -19.83 -11.54
CA VAL A 290 -9.88 -20.92 -12.47
C VAL A 290 -9.59 -22.22 -11.71
N GLU A 291 -8.85 -22.18 -10.60
CA GLU A 291 -8.61 -23.37 -9.78
C GLU A 291 -9.90 -23.93 -9.17
N ALA A 292 -10.79 -23.06 -8.66
CA ALA A 292 -12.10 -23.48 -8.16
C ALA A 292 -12.97 -24.10 -9.26
N ALA A 293 -12.99 -23.54 -10.48
CA ALA A 293 -13.74 -24.08 -11.61
C ALA A 293 -13.22 -25.46 -12.06
N ILE A 294 -11.89 -25.67 -12.05
CA ILE A 294 -11.27 -26.96 -12.37
C ILE A 294 -11.62 -28.01 -11.31
N ILE A 295 -11.56 -27.66 -10.02
CA ILE A 295 -11.91 -28.57 -8.92
C ILE A 295 -13.39 -28.98 -9.02
N ILE A 296 -14.30 -28.05 -9.29
CA ILE A 296 -15.73 -28.33 -9.49
C ILE A 296 -15.95 -29.24 -10.70
N ALA A 297 -15.30 -28.95 -11.83
CA ALA A 297 -15.44 -29.77 -13.04
C ALA A 297 -14.93 -31.21 -12.84
N LEU A 298 -13.83 -31.38 -12.09
CA LEU A 298 -13.29 -32.70 -11.74
C LEU A 298 -14.21 -33.46 -10.76
N ALA A 299 -14.78 -32.76 -9.78
CA ALA A 299 -15.73 -33.36 -8.83
C ALA A 299 -17.01 -33.85 -9.53
N VAL A 300 -17.59 -33.03 -10.43
CA VAL A 300 -18.76 -33.40 -11.24
C VAL A 300 -18.45 -34.63 -12.10
N LYS A 301 -17.30 -34.67 -12.76
CA LYS A 301 -16.90 -35.82 -13.60
C LYS A 301 -16.71 -37.11 -12.81
N CYS A 302 -16.27 -37.02 -11.55
CA CYS A 302 -16.18 -38.17 -10.64
C CYS A 302 -17.55 -38.69 -10.18
N VAL A 303 -18.52 -37.80 -9.93
CA VAL A 303 -19.89 -38.19 -9.54
C VAL A 303 -20.62 -38.89 -10.69
N PHE A 304 -20.49 -38.39 -11.92
CA PHE A 304 -21.14 -39.00 -13.08
C PHE A 304 -20.48 -40.29 -13.58
N ARG A 305 -19.24 -40.60 -13.16
CA ARG A 305 -18.59 -41.89 -13.45
C ARG A 305 -18.93 -43.00 -12.46
N ARG A 306 -19.60 -42.70 -11.36
CA ARG A 306 -20.00 -43.67 -10.33
C ARG A 306 -21.48 -44.08 -10.38
N ARG A 307 -22.23 -43.58 -11.38
CA ARG A 307 -23.55 -44.07 -11.75
C ARG A 307 -23.46 -44.79 -13.09
#